data_AF-A0A7V5DM71-F1
#
_entry.id   AF-A0A7V5DM71-F1
#
_cell.length_a   1.000
_cell.length_b   1.000
_cell.length_c   1.000
_cell.angle_alpha   90.00
_cell.angle_beta   90.00
_cell.angle_gamma   90.00
#
_symmetry.space_group_name_H-M   'P 1'
#
loop_
_entity.id
_entity.type
_entity.pdbx_description
1 polymer ?
#
loop_
_entity_poly.entity_id
_entity_poly.type
_entity_poly.pdbx_seq_one_letter_code
_entity_poly.pdbx_strand_id
1 'polypeptide(L)'
;MGLKTGKEYIASVENLGLEAHILGEKADDLTRHPLVAPSLRAVAVTYDCAHDAATRPLFRAYSLLIGDEVNRFTHLHQSTQDLMDKVRMQRHCGNLTACCFQRCVGMDAANAVFSVTYECDQAHGTDYHQRFREYWSHVQR
;
A
#
# COMPACT_ATOMS: atom_id res chain seq x y z
N MET A 1 -2.00 -5.47 -14.66
CA MET A 1 -0.56 -5.13 -14.67
C MET A 1 0.10 -5.99 -13.61
N GLY A 2 1.36 -6.39 -13.76
CA GLY A 2 2.02 -7.20 -12.73
C GLY A 2 2.26 -6.41 -11.45
N LEU A 3 2.16 -7.04 -10.28
CA LEU A 3 2.56 -6.41 -9.02
C LEU A 3 4.05 -6.05 -9.06
N LYS A 4 4.39 -4.80 -8.73
CA LYS A 4 5.79 -4.37 -8.62
C LYS A 4 6.57 -5.24 -7.62
N THR A 5 7.84 -5.46 -7.89
CA THR A 5 8.87 -5.90 -6.94
C THR A 5 9.35 -4.73 -6.08
N GLY A 6 10.09 -5.00 -5.00
CA GLY A 6 10.70 -3.96 -4.18
C GLY A 6 11.67 -3.08 -4.97
N LYS A 7 12.42 -3.67 -5.91
CA LYS A 7 13.31 -2.95 -6.83
C LYS A 7 12.53 -2.00 -7.74
N GLU A 8 11.42 -2.46 -8.34
CA GLU A 8 10.57 -1.63 -9.19
C GLU A 8 9.85 -0.53 -8.39
N TYR A 9 9.49 -0.80 -7.14
CA TYR A 9 8.97 0.23 -6.23
C TYR A 9 10.00 1.35 -6.03
N ILE A 10 11.24 1.02 -5.63
CA ILE A 10 12.30 2.02 -5.43
C ILE A 10 12.56 2.82 -6.71
N ALA A 11 12.69 2.14 -7.85
CA ALA A 11 12.87 2.80 -9.15
C ALA A 11 11.69 3.73 -9.50
N SER A 12 10.46 3.36 -9.12
CA SER A 12 9.31 4.23 -9.34
C SER A 12 9.33 5.49 -8.48
N VAL A 13 9.95 5.46 -7.29
CA VAL A 13 10.12 6.65 -6.45
C VAL A 13 11.16 7.61 -7.04
N GLU A 14 12.27 7.07 -7.57
CA GLU A 14 13.30 7.85 -8.26
C GLU A 14 12.70 8.69 -9.41
N ASN A 15 11.76 8.09 -10.16
CA ASN A 15 11.12 8.73 -11.31
C ASN A 15 10.04 9.76 -10.96
N LEU A 16 9.69 9.96 -9.68
CA LEU A 16 8.66 10.94 -9.29
C LEU A 16 9.15 12.40 -9.32
N GLY A 17 10.48 12.63 -9.36
CA GLY A 17 11.05 13.99 -9.36
C GLY A 17 10.65 14.79 -8.11
N LEU A 18 10.58 14.12 -6.95
CA LEU A 18 10.13 14.74 -5.70
C LEU A 18 11.12 15.81 -5.24
N GLU A 19 10.60 16.98 -4.88
CA GLU A 19 11.37 17.97 -4.13
C GLU A 19 11.22 17.72 -2.63
N ALA A 20 12.35 17.57 -1.93
CA ALA A 20 12.40 17.38 -0.50
C ALA A 20 13.53 18.20 0.11
N HIS A 21 13.30 18.71 1.31
CA HIS A 21 14.27 19.50 2.07
C HIS A 21 14.62 18.76 3.36
N ILE A 22 15.90 18.46 3.56
CA ILE A 22 16.41 17.69 4.69
C ILE A 22 17.46 18.54 5.41
N LEU A 23 17.26 18.77 6.71
CA LEU A 23 18.14 19.61 7.53
C LEU A 23 18.34 21.04 6.98
N GLY A 24 17.33 21.57 6.29
CA GLY A 24 17.35 22.93 5.72
C GLY A 24 17.89 23.03 4.29
N GLU A 25 18.29 21.91 3.68
CA GLU A 25 18.84 21.87 2.31
C GLU A 25 17.98 21.01 1.39
N LYS A 26 17.87 21.40 0.11
CA LYS A 26 17.22 20.58 -0.90
C LYS A 26 18.03 19.30 -1.12
N ALA A 27 17.39 18.15 -0.98
CA ALA A 27 18.01 16.85 -1.21
C ALA A 27 17.98 16.50 -2.71
N ASP A 28 19.10 15.99 -3.21
CA ASP A 28 19.23 15.59 -4.62
C ASP A 28 18.51 14.25 -4.90
N ASP A 29 19.08 13.14 -4.44
CA ASP A 29 18.55 11.79 -4.67
C ASP A 29 18.05 11.17 -3.35
N LEU A 30 16.73 11.15 -3.20
CA LEU A 30 16.06 10.57 -2.03
C LEU A 30 16.23 9.06 -1.91
N THR A 31 16.38 8.34 -3.02
CA THR A 31 16.53 6.88 -2.99
C THR A 31 17.89 6.45 -2.46
N ARG A 32 18.89 7.33 -2.59
CA ARG A 32 20.25 7.15 -2.08
C ARG A 32 20.56 7.94 -0.82
N HIS A 33 19.72 8.91 -0.45
CA HIS A 33 19.95 9.74 0.72
C HIS A 33 20.01 8.90 2.01
N PRO A 34 21.07 8.98 2.84
CA PRO A 34 21.27 8.09 3.99
C PRO A 34 20.13 8.09 5.02
N LEU A 35 19.45 9.22 5.20
CA LEU A 35 18.31 9.34 6.11
C LEU A 35 16.98 8.81 5.53
N VAL A 36 16.88 8.57 4.21
CA VAL A 36 15.62 8.24 3.52
C VAL A 36 15.65 6.83 2.94
N ALA A 37 16.79 6.40 2.41
CA ALA A 37 16.97 5.07 1.84
C ALA A 37 16.55 3.91 2.79
N PRO A 38 16.80 3.96 4.12
CA PRO A 38 16.34 2.92 5.03
C PRO A 38 14.82 2.75 5.05
N SER A 39 14.06 3.85 5.07
CA SER A 39 12.60 3.79 5.02
C SER A 39 12.08 3.22 3.70
N LEU A 40 12.68 3.60 2.57
CA LEU A 40 12.29 3.06 1.27
C LEU A 40 12.52 1.55 1.18
N ARG A 41 13.64 1.05 1.74
CA ARG A 41 13.90 -0.40 1.83
C ARG A 41 12.87 -1.12 2.69
N ALA A 42 12.43 -0.53 3.80
CA ALA A 42 11.39 -1.11 4.65
C ALA A 42 10.05 -1.25 3.89
N VAL A 43 9.68 -0.27 3.07
CA VAL A 43 8.49 -0.36 2.22
C VAL A 43 8.67 -1.39 1.10
N ALA A 44 9.86 -1.47 0.50
CA ALA A 44 10.17 -2.43 -0.56
C ALA A 44 9.92 -3.89 -0.15
N VAL A 45 10.19 -4.26 1.11
CA VAL A 45 9.87 -5.59 1.66
C VAL A 45 8.39 -5.96 1.46
N THR A 46 7.47 -5.00 1.55
CA THR A 46 6.03 -5.26 1.34
C THR A 46 5.68 -5.68 -0.09
N TYR A 47 6.52 -5.30 -1.05
CA TYR A 47 6.41 -5.70 -2.44
C TYR A 47 7.09 -7.05 -2.67
N ASP A 48 8.30 -7.24 -2.13
CA ASP A 48 9.06 -8.48 -2.30
C ASP A 48 8.34 -9.69 -1.67
N CYS A 49 7.74 -9.53 -0.49
CA CYS A 49 6.95 -10.59 0.13
C CYS A 49 5.70 -11.00 -0.67
N ALA A 50 5.24 -10.17 -1.61
CA ALA A 50 4.18 -10.58 -2.53
C ALA A 50 4.72 -11.55 -3.60
N HIS A 51 6.02 -11.60 -3.88
CA HIS A 51 6.60 -12.48 -4.91
C HIS A 51 7.25 -13.74 -4.33
N ASP A 52 7.61 -13.76 -3.06
CA ASP A 52 8.10 -14.95 -2.38
C ASP A 52 6.99 -16.01 -2.25
N ALA A 53 7.27 -17.23 -2.73
CA ALA A 53 6.32 -18.34 -2.73
C ALA A 53 5.79 -18.70 -1.33
N ALA A 54 6.61 -18.56 -0.29
CA ALA A 54 6.24 -18.90 1.09
C ALA A 54 5.27 -17.87 1.70
N THR A 55 5.34 -16.61 1.27
CA THR A 55 4.54 -15.51 1.83
C THR A 55 3.46 -15.01 0.89
N ARG A 56 3.50 -15.39 -0.39
CA ARG A 56 2.53 -14.96 -1.41
C ARG A 56 1.06 -15.09 -0.98
N PRO A 57 0.59 -16.21 -0.40
CA PRO A 57 -0.81 -16.32 0.04
C PRO A 57 -1.21 -15.31 1.11
N LEU A 58 -0.25 -14.86 1.92
CA LEU A 58 -0.46 -13.87 2.97
C LEU A 58 -0.42 -12.44 2.42
N PHE A 59 0.43 -12.17 1.42
CA PHE A 59 0.64 -10.82 0.86
C PHE A 59 -0.20 -10.51 -0.37
N ARG A 60 -0.89 -11.50 -0.94
CA ARG A 60 -1.83 -11.31 -2.04
C ARG A 60 -3.25 -11.65 -1.63
N ALA A 61 -4.21 -10.99 -2.25
CA ALA A 61 -5.64 -11.22 -2.07
C ALA A 61 -6.36 -11.02 -3.40
N TYR A 62 -7.47 -11.72 -3.62
CA TYR A 62 -8.32 -11.49 -4.79
C TYR A 62 -9.25 -10.31 -4.52
N SER A 63 -9.16 -9.26 -5.33
CA SER A 63 -9.98 -8.07 -5.21
C SER A 63 -11.26 -8.20 -6.03
N LEU A 64 -12.41 -8.18 -5.37
CA LEU A 64 -13.70 -8.10 -6.04
C LEU A 64 -13.94 -6.74 -6.74
N LEU A 65 -13.19 -5.70 -6.35
CA LEU A 65 -13.32 -4.37 -6.93
C LEU A 65 -12.81 -4.32 -8.38
N ILE A 66 -11.74 -5.06 -8.69
CA ILE A 66 -11.13 -5.09 -10.02
C ILE A 66 -11.13 -6.45 -10.70
N GLY A 67 -11.53 -7.52 -9.99
CA GLY A 67 -11.57 -8.89 -10.50
C GLY A 67 -10.19 -9.53 -10.70
N ASP A 68 -9.17 -9.08 -9.97
CA ASP A 68 -7.78 -9.53 -10.12
C ASP A 68 -7.06 -9.67 -8.76
N GLU A 69 -5.91 -10.32 -8.76
CA GLU A 69 -5.02 -10.47 -7.60
C GLU A 69 -4.29 -9.14 -7.31
N VAL A 70 -4.39 -8.67 -6.06
CA VAL A 70 -3.76 -7.43 -5.59
C VAL A 70 -2.81 -7.70 -4.44
N ASN A 71 -1.93 -6.75 -4.13
CA ASN A 71 -1.20 -6.77 -2.87
C ASN A 71 -2.18 -6.52 -1.71
N ARG A 72 -2.10 -7.30 -0.62
CA ARG A 72 -3.03 -7.21 0.51
C ARG A 72 -3.05 -5.82 1.17
N PHE A 73 -1.97 -5.04 1.07
CA PHE A 73 -1.96 -3.63 1.51
C PHE A 73 -2.92 -2.72 0.76
N THR A 74 -3.46 -3.13 -0.40
CA THR A 74 -4.47 -2.38 -1.14
C THR A 74 -5.84 -3.08 -1.14
N HIS A 75 -5.98 -4.20 -0.42
CA HIS A 75 -7.22 -4.98 -0.39
C HIS A 75 -8.29 -4.34 0.52
N LEU A 76 -9.54 -4.35 0.05
CA LEU A 76 -10.71 -4.00 0.87
C LEU A 76 -11.22 -5.28 1.53
N HIS A 77 -11.19 -5.34 2.86
CA HIS A 77 -11.48 -6.54 3.63
C HIS A 77 -12.90 -7.05 3.38
N GLN A 78 -13.04 -8.35 3.09
CA GLN A 78 -14.33 -8.99 2.80
C GLN A 78 -14.77 -9.98 3.89
N SER A 79 -13.92 -10.19 4.91
CA SER A 79 -14.18 -11.17 5.97
C SER A 79 -13.35 -10.89 7.22
N THR A 80 -13.70 -11.55 8.32
CA THR A 80 -12.86 -11.60 9.53
C THR A 80 -11.52 -12.26 9.29
N GLN A 81 -11.45 -13.21 8.33
CA GLN A 81 -10.20 -13.84 7.93
C GLN A 81 -9.23 -12.83 7.30
N ASP A 82 -9.72 -11.91 6.46
CA ASP A 82 -8.88 -10.84 5.91
C ASP A 82 -8.29 -9.94 6.99
N LEU A 83 -9.06 -9.65 8.05
CA LEU A 83 -8.59 -8.87 9.19
C LEU A 83 -7.49 -9.61 9.99
N MET A 84 -7.65 -10.92 10.20
CA MET A 84 -6.61 -11.74 10.83
C MET A 84 -5.35 -11.83 9.97
N ASP A 85 -5.50 -11.96 8.66
CA ASP A 85 -4.37 -12.03 7.73
C ASP A 85 -3.65 -10.70 7.59
N LYS A 86 -4.35 -9.57 7.69
CA LYS A 86 -3.73 -8.25 7.88
C LYS A 86 -2.76 -8.26 9.07
N VAL A 87 -3.19 -8.72 10.25
CA VAL A 87 -2.36 -8.73 11.46
C VAL A 87 -1.16 -9.67 11.29
N ARG A 88 -1.35 -10.86 10.72
CA ARG A 88 -0.27 -11.83 10.43
C ARG A 88 0.75 -11.26 9.44
N MET A 89 0.28 -10.62 8.37
CA MET A 89 1.13 -9.94 7.37
C MET A 89 1.95 -8.83 8.01
N GLN A 90 1.33 -8.00 8.86
CA GLN A 90 2.01 -6.92 9.57
C GLN A 90 3.08 -7.45 10.53
N ARG A 91 2.79 -8.53 11.27
CA ARG A 91 3.77 -9.20 12.14
C ARG A 91 4.96 -9.74 11.33
N HIS A 92 4.70 -10.33 10.16
CA HIS A 92 5.75 -10.81 9.27
C HIS A 92 6.67 -9.67 8.81
N CYS A 93 6.10 -8.55 8.35
CA CYS A 93 6.87 -7.37 7.98
C CYS A 93 7.70 -6.83 9.16
N GLY A 94 7.13 -6.79 10.36
CA GLY A 94 7.82 -6.37 11.58
C GLY A 94 9.04 -7.23 11.90
N ASN A 95 8.91 -8.56 11.76
CA ASN A 95 10.03 -9.48 11.98
C ASN A 95 11.18 -9.29 10.98
N LEU A 96 10.88 -8.94 9.73
CA LEU A 96 11.91 -8.74 8.69
C LEU A 96 12.59 -7.38 8.78
N THR A 97 11.83 -6.34 9.16
CA THR A 97 12.28 -4.95 9.05
C THR A 97 12.72 -4.34 10.37
N ALA A 98 12.24 -4.86 11.50
CA ALA A 98 12.41 -4.30 12.84
C ALA A 98 12.09 -2.79 12.94
N CYS A 99 11.23 -2.27 12.04
CA CYS A 99 10.85 -0.87 11.98
C CYS A 99 9.46 -0.68 11.34
N CYS A 100 9.05 0.58 11.14
CA CYS A 100 7.81 0.88 10.43
C CYS A 100 8.00 0.71 8.91
N PHE A 101 7.16 -0.14 8.30
CA PHE A 101 7.10 -0.40 6.85
C PHE A 101 5.98 0.38 6.14
N GLN A 102 5.35 1.34 6.85
CA GLN A 102 4.59 2.51 6.38
C GLN A 102 3.30 2.27 5.58
N ARG A 103 3.15 1.15 4.87
CA ARG A 103 2.04 0.94 3.93
C ARG A 103 0.70 0.60 4.60
N CYS A 104 0.71 0.32 5.91
CA CYS A 104 -0.49 0.00 6.69
C CYS A 104 -1.49 1.16 6.79
N VAL A 105 -1.04 2.42 6.83
CA VAL A 105 -1.95 3.57 6.93
C VAL A 105 -2.80 3.74 5.68
N GLY A 106 -2.25 3.44 4.49
CA GLY A 106 -2.99 3.47 3.24
C GLY A 106 -4.08 2.41 3.17
N MET A 107 -3.77 1.19 3.62
CA MET A 107 -4.73 0.08 3.73
C MET A 107 -5.90 0.45 4.64
N ASP A 108 -5.60 0.99 5.82
CA ASP A 108 -6.61 1.28 6.84
C ASP A 108 -7.46 2.49 6.46
N ALA A 109 -6.82 3.53 5.91
CA ALA A 109 -7.53 4.68 5.35
C ALA A 109 -8.47 4.26 4.22
N ALA A 110 -8.03 3.40 3.30
CA ALA A 110 -8.88 2.97 2.19
C ALA A 110 -10.11 2.20 2.65
N ASN A 111 -9.95 1.27 3.60
CA ASN A 111 -11.07 0.52 4.16
C ASN A 111 -12.08 1.43 4.87
N ALA A 112 -11.60 2.43 5.63
CA ALA A 112 -12.46 3.39 6.31
C ALA A 112 -13.16 4.36 5.32
N VAL A 113 -12.41 4.93 4.38
CA VAL A 113 -12.97 5.85 3.36
C VAL A 113 -14.00 5.13 2.50
N PHE A 114 -13.77 3.87 2.14
CA PHE A 114 -14.71 3.07 1.38
C PHE A 114 -16.08 3.00 2.06
N SER A 115 -16.14 2.66 3.35
CA SER A 115 -17.42 2.55 4.08
C SER A 115 -18.06 3.92 4.33
N VAL A 116 -17.26 4.91 4.74
CA VAL A 116 -17.78 6.24 5.11
C VAL A 116 -18.35 6.99 3.90
N THR A 117 -17.68 6.89 2.74
CA THR A 117 -18.19 7.53 1.51
C THR A 117 -19.52 6.94 1.07
N TYR A 118 -19.75 5.64 1.26
CA TYR A 118 -21.03 5.00 0.96
C TYR A 118 -22.17 5.58 1.82
N GLU A 119 -21.97 5.66 3.14
CA GLU A 119 -22.97 6.22 4.06
C GLU A 119 -23.22 7.72 3.80
N CYS A 120 -22.16 8.46 3.47
CA CYS A 120 -22.26 9.87 3.12
C CYS A 120 -23.14 10.09 1.87
N ASP A 121 -22.93 9.28 0.83
CA ASP A 121 -23.74 9.35 -0.39
C ASP A 121 -25.20 9.00 -0.12
N GLN A 122 -25.47 8.01 0.73
CA GLN A 122 -26.85 7.67 1.14
C GLN A 122 -27.55 8.82 1.88
N ALA A 123 -26.82 9.54 2.75
CA ALA A 123 -27.38 10.61 3.55
C ALA A 123 -27.52 11.95 2.79
N HIS A 124 -26.64 12.20 1.82
CA HIS A 124 -26.48 13.53 1.21
C HIS A 124 -26.68 13.56 -0.31
N GLY A 125 -26.89 12.41 -0.97
CA GLY A 125 -27.09 12.35 -2.43
C GLY A 125 -25.84 12.75 -3.23
N THR A 126 -24.66 12.58 -2.63
CA THR A 126 -23.36 12.83 -3.27
C THR A 126 -22.89 11.60 -4.07
N ASP A 127 -21.73 11.71 -4.71
CA ASP A 127 -21.10 10.69 -5.55
C ASP A 127 -19.68 10.31 -5.08
N TYR A 128 -19.38 10.52 -3.79
CA TYR A 128 -18.04 10.30 -3.24
C TYR A 128 -17.61 8.84 -3.29
N HIS A 129 -18.53 7.92 -3.06
CA HIS A 129 -18.22 6.49 -3.05
C HIS A 129 -17.80 6.01 -4.43
N GLN A 130 -18.47 6.48 -5.48
CA GLN A 130 -18.09 6.14 -6.86
C GLN A 130 -16.71 6.70 -7.21
N ARG A 131 -16.43 7.97 -6.86
CA ARG A 131 -15.11 8.58 -7.07
C ARG A 131 -14.01 7.81 -6.34
N PHE A 132 -14.27 7.40 -5.10
CA PHE A 132 -13.31 6.62 -4.32
C PHE A 132 -13.08 5.23 -4.93
N ARG A 133 -14.14 4.55 -5.38
CA ARG A 133 -14.03 3.25 -6.07
C ARG A 133 -13.17 3.35 -7.31
N GLU A 134 -13.36 4.37 -8.14
CA GLU A 134 -12.55 4.60 -9.34
C GLU A 134 -11.09 4.85 -9.00
N TYR A 135 -10.81 5.73 -8.03
CA TYR A 135 -9.47 5.98 -7.54
C TYR A 135 -8.80 4.70 -7.01
N TRP A 136 -9.52 3.92 -6.19
CA TRP A 136 -8.96 2.72 -5.59
C TRP A 136 -8.77 1.59 -6.61
N SER A 137 -9.65 1.48 -7.61
CA SER A 137 -9.45 0.60 -8.77
C SER A 137 -8.21 0.98 -9.58
N HIS A 138 -7.86 2.27 -9.67
CA HIS A 138 -6.61 2.72 -10.28
C HIS A 138 -5.40 2.31 -9.43
N VAL A 139 -5.45 2.50 -8.10
CA VAL A 139 -4.38 2.13 -7.17
C VAL A 139 -4.11 0.62 -7.12
N GLN A 140 -5.14 -0.20 -7.30
CA GLN A 140 -5.01 -1.67 -7.28
C GLN A 140 -4.41 -2.28 -8.56
N ARG A 141 -4.32 -1.54 -9.67
CA ARG A 141 -3.80 -2.03 -10.96
C ARG A 141 -2.31 -1.75 -11.13
#